data_AF-A0A2T0SHR0-F1
#
_entry.id   AF-A0A2T0SHR0-F1
#
_cell.length_a   1.000
_cell.length_b   1.000
_cell.length_c   1.000
_cell.angle_alpha   90.00
_cell.angle_beta   90.00
_cell.angle_gamma   90.00
#
_symmetry.space_group_name_H-M   'P 1'
#
loop_
_entity.id
_entity.type
_entity.pdbx_description
1 polymer ?
#
loop_
_entity_poly.entity_id
_entity_poly.type
_entity_poly.pdbx_seq_one_letter_code
_entity_poly.pdbx_strand_id
1 'polypeptide(L)'
;MISLTERAAELLVADTAFAPSRPGFVGVAVDLLLAHPGLPGPFTGSLVAERPRLRHGFLTARSARVAVVSGPPSPGIDVAIARMAEDLPLPLPLLGGQGVTVLEEASDDVDPAVAGPSPAWGTAGVRVALEAGLDEDGLLGLRRRWALAHALAPVLAAAFANSPLRRGRPTGWRSNRQALRRLRPCTADPRADWTALVMDAQVAATGRTLRQWTRSGPAVRPGIADLTRHLRGVRPPVAARRHLEIDVADRQPGAGWRIPVAVTAALLDDPRAAVQALTATEPLRTIPGLWERAARDGLSDPHLAAAAKLCFLAAYESLARQGVSRDLRDAVAAFVERYVMRGRCPADDVLERATAPHRL
;
A
#
# COMPACT_ATOMS: atom_id res chain seq x y z
N MET A 1 -3.01 11.18 -33.71
CA MET A 1 -3.07 10.49 -32.39
C MET A 1 -4.54 10.21 -32.11
N ILE A 2 -4.94 8.96 -31.81
CA ILE A 2 -6.33 8.63 -31.52
C ILE A 2 -6.65 9.16 -30.11
N SER A 3 -7.60 10.08 -29.99
CA SER A 3 -8.02 10.65 -28.71
C SER A 3 -9.09 9.78 -28.06
N LEU A 4 -9.04 9.64 -26.74
CA LEU A 4 -9.91 8.76 -25.96
C LEU A 4 -11.16 9.48 -25.47
N THR A 5 -12.32 9.08 -25.97
CA THR A 5 -13.61 9.48 -25.38
C THR A 5 -13.72 8.95 -23.95
N GLU A 6 -14.64 9.52 -23.16
CA GLU A 6 -14.92 9.02 -21.81
C GLU A 6 -15.27 7.52 -21.82
N ARG A 7 -16.19 7.12 -22.70
CA ARG A 7 -16.62 5.73 -22.83
C ARG A 7 -15.46 4.78 -23.21
N ALA A 8 -14.60 5.21 -24.13
CA ALA A 8 -13.43 4.42 -24.51
C ALA A 8 -12.43 4.29 -23.36
N ALA A 9 -12.21 5.37 -22.59
CA ALA A 9 -11.35 5.34 -21.41
C ALA A 9 -11.94 4.41 -20.32
N GLU A 10 -13.24 4.48 -20.05
CA GLU A 10 -13.91 3.59 -19.08
C GLU A 10 -13.76 2.12 -19.44
N LEU A 11 -14.01 1.75 -20.70
CA LEU A 11 -13.85 0.37 -21.18
C LEU A 11 -12.40 -0.10 -21.03
N LEU A 12 -11.43 0.70 -21.46
CA LEU A 12 -10.01 0.35 -21.32
C LEU A 12 -9.58 0.17 -19.86
N VAL A 13 -10.08 1.00 -18.95
CA VAL A 13 -9.78 0.87 -17.51
C VAL A 13 -10.41 -0.40 -16.95
N ALA A 14 -11.68 -0.68 -17.26
CA ALA A 14 -12.38 -1.87 -16.80
C ALA A 14 -11.74 -3.18 -17.31
N ASP A 15 -11.39 -3.22 -18.59
CA ASP A 15 -10.81 -4.41 -19.24
C ASP A 15 -9.41 -4.73 -18.71
N THR A 16 -8.64 -3.70 -18.38
CA THR A 16 -7.26 -3.86 -17.87
C THR A 16 -7.16 -3.93 -16.34
N ALA A 17 -8.29 -3.81 -15.62
CA ALA A 17 -8.31 -3.79 -14.16
C ALA A 17 -7.77 -5.08 -13.53
N PHE A 18 -8.26 -6.24 -14.00
CA PHE A 18 -7.96 -7.55 -13.43
C PHE A 18 -7.66 -8.59 -14.52
N ALA A 19 -6.64 -9.40 -14.27
CA ALA A 19 -6.37 -10.65 -14.94
C ALA A 19 -6.75 -11.78 -13.96
N PRO A 20 -7.86 -12.49 -14.22
CA PRO A 20 -8.33 -13.54 -13.33
C PRO A 20 -7.29 -14.66 -13.21
N SER A 21 -7.02 -15.07 -11.98
CA SER A 21 -6.08 -16.16 -11.69
C SER A 21 -6.34 -16.71 -10.29
N ARG A 22 -5.98 -17.98 -10.09
CA ARG A 22 -5.96 -18.57 -8.75
C ARG A 22 -4.84 -17.94 -7.92
N PRO A 23 -5.08 -17.62 -6.64
CA PRO A 23 -4.05 -17.14 -5.74
C PRO A 23 -2.89 -18.14 -5.59
N GLY A 24 -1.68 -17.61 -5.51
CA GLY A 24 -0.48 -18.43 -5.30
C GLY A 24 0.84 -17.67 -5.42
N PHE A 25 0.84 -16.48 -6.03
CA PHE A 25 2.01 -15.62 -6.09
C PHE A 25 1.84 -14.37 -5.24
N VAL A 26 2.93 -14.00 -4.58
CA VAL A 26 3.06 -12.78 -3.79
C VAL A 26 4.09 -11.88 -4.48
N GLY A 27 3.67 -10.68 -4.85
CA GLY A 27 4.54 -9.58 -5.26
C GLY A 27 4.70 -8.59 -4.10
N VAL A 28 5.88 -8.01 -3.98
CA VAL A 28 6.21 -7.08 -2.90
C VAL A 28 6.92 -5.87 -3.47
N ALA A 29 6.54 -4.68 -3.01
CA ALA A 29 7.33 -3.48 -3.20
C ALA A 29 7.51 -2.73 -1.88
N VAL A 30 8.73 -2.26 -1.62
CA VAL A 30 9.06 -1.48 -0.43
C VAL A 30 9.60 -0.14 -0.89
N ASP A 31 8.92 0.92 -0.45
CA ASP A 31 9.38 2.29 -0.69
C ASP A 31 10.52 2.61 0.31
N LEU A 32 11.59 3.21 -0.18
CA LEU A 32 12.69 3.76 0.60
C LEU A 32 12.52 5.29 0.63
N LEU A 33 12.20 5.83 1.80
CA LEU A 33 12.16 7.27 2.00
C LEU A 33 13.59 7.79 2.06
N LEU A 34 13.90 8.79 1.25
CA LEU A 34 15.23 9.40 1.13
C LEU A 34 15.22 10.72 1.87
N ALA A 35 16.31 11.12 2.53
CA ALA A 35 16.44 12.41 3.20
C ALA A 35 16.43 13.59 2.20
N HIS A 36 16.19 14.81 2.70
CA HIS A 36 16.32 16.03 1.87
C HIS A 36 17.76 16.24 1.40
N PRO A 37 17.98 16.75 0.16
CA PRO A 37 16.98 17.15 -0.84
C PRO A 37 16.40 15.98 -1.68
N GLY A 38 16.89 14.75 -1.47
CA GLY A 38 16.56 13.57 -2.27
C GLY A 38 17.52 13.37 -3.44
N LEU A 39 17.16 12.50 -4.37
CA LEU A 39 17.94 12.20 -5.57
C LEU A 39 17.93 13.36 -6.57
N PRO A 40 19.03 13.59 -7.31
CA PRO A 40 19.04 14.53 -8.42
C PRO A 40 17.95 14.20 -9.46
N GLY A 41 17.38 15.22 -10.09
CA GLY A 41 16.33 15.07 -11.10
C GLY A 41 16.70 14.13 -12.25
N PRO A 42 17.87 14.31 -12.91
CA PRO A 42 18.32 13.40 -13.98
C PRO A 42 18.44 11.95 -13.52
N PHE A 43 18.96 11.72 -12.32
CA PHE A 43 19.12 10.39 -11.75
C PHE A 43 17.75 9.75 -11.43
N THR A 44 16.84 10.53 -10.84
CA THR A 44 15.44 10.11 -10.60
C THR A 44 14.76 9.71 -11.92
N GLY A 45 14.94 10.51 -12.98
CA GLY A 45 14.42 10.23 -14.31
C GLY A 45 14.95 8.93 -14.91
N SER A 46 16.26 8.68 -14.78
CA SER A 46 16.89 7.42 -15.22
C SER A 46 16.33 6.21 -14.46
N LEU A 47 16.19 6.28 -13.12
CA LEU A 47 15.58 5.18 -12.35
C LEU A 47 14.14 4.87 -12.76
N VAL A 48 13.36 5.89 -13.16
CA VAL A 48 11.99 5.71 -13.65
C VAL A 48 11.96 5.07 -15.03
N ALA A 49 12.84 5.53 -15.94
CA ALA A 49 12.88 5.07 -17.32
C ALA A 49 13.51 3.67 -17.47
N GLU A 50 14.67 3.47 -16.87
CA GLU A 50 15.49 2.27 -17.08
C GLU A 50 15.11 1.12 -16.15
N ARG A 51 14.60 1.43 -14.95
CA ARG A 51 14.25 0.45 -13.90
C ARG A 51 15.34 -0.61 -13.74
N PRO A 52 16.54 -0.24 -13.24
CA PRO A 52 17.67 -1.16 -13.18
C PRO A 52 17.32 -2.46 -12.44
N ARG A 53 17.79 -3.59 -13.00
CA ARG A 53 17.60 -4.92 -12.42
C ARG A 53 18.43 -5.06 -11.15
N LEU A 54 17.78 -5.63 -10.13
CA LEU A 54 18.45 -6.15 -8.94
C LEU A 54 18.68 -7.65 -9.14
N ARG A 55 18.94 -8.39 -8.06
CA ARG A 55 19.14 -9.83 -8.17
C ARG A 55 17.86 -10.52 -8.62
N HIS A 56 16.71 -10.15 -8.05
CA HIS A 56 15.42 -10.77 -8.38
C HIS A 56 14.45 -9.80 -9.05
N GLY A 57 14.42 -8.56 -8.56
CA GLY A 57 13.47 -7.54 -8.92
C GLY A 57 14.10 -6.33 -9.61
N PHE A 58 13.57 -5.16 -9.32
CA PHE A 58 13.97 -3.90 -9.93
C PHE A 58 13.99 -2.77 -8.89
N LEU A 59 14.92 -1.85 -9.10
CA LEU A 59 14.92 -0.55 -8.45
C LEU A 59 14.26 0.48 -9.37
N THR A 60 13.42 1.34 -8.80
CA THR A 60 12.88 2.51 -9.50
C THR A 60 12.71 3.67 -8.51
N ALA A 61 12.20 4.80 -8.96
CA ALA A 61 11.85 5.92 -8.10
C ALA A 61 10.41 6.36 -8.37
N ARG A 62 9.70 6.78 -7.32
CA ARG A 62 8.41 7.46 -7.45
C ARG A 62 8.59 8.97 -7.53
N SER A 63 9.57 9.48 -6.79
CA SER A 63 9.94 10.89 -6.75
C SER A 63 11.40 11.00 -6.35
N ALA A 64 11.97 12.20 -6.37
CA ALA A 64 13.32 12.46 -5.85
C ALA A 64 13.47 11.99 -4.39
N ARG A 65 12.39 12.00 -3.60
CA ARG A 65 12.37 11.62 -2.19
C ARG A 65 12.07 10.14 -1.95
N VAL A 66 11.68 9.36 -2.96
CA VAL A 66 11.22 7.98 -2.75
C VAL A 66 11.74 7.05 -3.83
N ALA A 67 12.71 6.22 -3.46
CA ALA A 67 13.09 5.04 -4.24
C ALA A 67 12.17 3.86 -3.92
N VAL A 68 12.05 2.90 -4.82
CA VAL A 68 11.17 1.73 -4.66
C VAL A 68 11.91 0.49 -5.12
N VAL A 69 12.02 -0.48 -4.22
CA VAL A 69 12.49 -1.83 -4.54
C VAL A 69 11.26 -2.68 -4.78
N SER A 70 11.13 -3.28 -5.95
CA SER A 70 10.00 -4.13 -6.32
C SER A 70 10.47 -5.52 -6.73
N GLY A 71 10.01 -6.54 -6.01
CA GLY A 71 10.31 -7.95 -6.30
C GLY A 71 9.42 -8.51 -7.41
N PRO A 72 9.82 -9.64 -8.01
CA PRO A 72 8.99 -10.35 -8.98
C PRO A 72 7.81 -11.06 -8.27
N PRO A 73 6.74 -11.40 -9.00
CA PRO A 73 5.75 -12.36 -8.51
C PRO A 73 6.45 -13.64 -8.07
N SER A 74 6.25 -14.03 -6.82
CA SER A 74 6.99 -15.14 -6.20
C SER A 74 6.02 -16.19 -5.66
N PRO A 75 6.28 -17.50 -5.88
CA PRO A 75 5.36 -18.54 -5.46
C PRO A 75 5.37 -18.66 -3.92
N GLY A 76 4.35 -18.11 -3.28
CA GLY A 76 4.21 -18.09 -1.83
C GLY A 76 5.04 -17.02 -1.09
N ILE A 77 4.71 -16.90 0.21
CA ILE A 77 5.19 -15.84 1.11
C ILE A 77 6.70 -15.92 1.35
N ASP A 78 7.24 -17.10 1.67
CA ASP A 78 8.66 -17.26 2.02
C ASP A 78 9.59 -16.93 0.83
N VAL A 79 9.22 -17.34 -0.39
CA VAL A 79 10.01 -17.04 -1.60
C VAL A 79 10.00 -15.53 -1.89
N ALA A 80 8.84 -14.88 -1.76
CA ALA A 80 8.73 -13.44 -1.94
C ALA A 80 9.62 -12.68 -0.94
N ILE A 81 9.60 -13.10 0.33
CA ILE A 81 10.38 -12.49 1.40
C ILE A 81 11.88 -12.74 1.20
N ALA A 82 12.31 -13.96 0.88
CA ALA A 82 13.72 -14.27 0.65
C ALA A 82 14.30 -13.42 -0.48
N ARG A 83 13.59 -13.33 -1.62
CA ARG A 83 14.02 -12.52 -2.76
C ARG A 83 14.15 -11.04 -2.42
N MET A 84 13.16 -10.49 -1.71
CA MET A 84 13.20 -9.10 -1.27
C MET A 84 14.29 -8.83 -0.22
N ALA A 85 14.57 -9.79 0.67
CA ALA A 85 15.65 -9.67 1.65
C ALA A 85 17.03 -9.58 0.98
N GLU A 86 17.22 -10.27 -0.15
CA GLU A 86 18.44 -10.16 -0.96
C GLU A 86 18.51 -8.84 -1.76
N ASP A 87 17.38 -8.33 -2.25
CA ASP A 87 17.34 -7.12 -3.09
C ASP A 87 17.40 -5.81 -2.29
N LEU A 88 16.77 -5.72 -1.12
CA LEU A 88 16.64 -4.47 -0.36
C LEU A 88 17.96 -3.78 0.03
N PRO A 89 19.05 -4.51 0.37
CA PRO A 89 20.33 -3.89 0.67
C PRO A 89 21.06 -3.35 -0.58
N LEU A 90 20.79 -3.89 -1.77
CA LEU A 90 21.58 -3.62 -2.98
C LEU A 90 21.55 -2.15 -3.44
N PRO A 91 20.42 -1.41 -3.34
CA PRO A 91 20.40 0.01 -3.67
C PRO A 91 21.15 0.91 -2.69
N LEU A 92 21.42 0.48 -1.45
CA LEU A 92 21.92 1.38 -0.40
C LEU A 92 23.28 2.02 -0.74
N PRO A 93 24.29 1.29 -1.26
CA PRO A 93 25.55 1.90 -1.69
C PRO A 93 25.37 2.88 -2.86
N LEU A 94 24.46 2.59 -3.80
CA LEU A 94 24.15 3.46 -4.93
C LEU A 94 23.55 4.78 -4.46
N LEU A 95 22.57 4.72 -3.55
CA LEU A 95 21.92 5.90 -2.96
C LEU A 95 22.91 6.70 -2.11
N GLY A 96 23.75 6.02 -1.32
CA GLY A 96 24.83 6.64 -0.55
C GLY A 96 25.88 7.33 -1.43
N GLY A 97 26.21 6.75 -2.59
CA GLY A 97 27.09 7.37 -3.59
C GLY A 97 26.51 8.65 -4.22
N GLN A 98 25.20 8.87 -4.11
CA GLN A 98 24.54 10.14 -4.46
C GLN A 98 24.46 11.12 -3.29
N GLY A 99 25.07 10.80 -2.14
CA GLY A 99 25.00 11.62 -0.92
C GLY A 99 23.64 11.60 -0.23
N VAL A 100 22.80 10.61 -0.52
CA VAL A 100 21.43 10.53 -0.02
C VAL A 100 21.27 9.42 1.01
N THR A 101 20.81 9.80 2.20
CA THR A 101 20.51 8.86 3.29
C THR A 101 19.09 8.32 3.17
N VAL A 102 18.90 7.03 3.47
CA VAL A 102 17.57 6.42 3.61
C VAL A 102 17.08 6.62 5.04
N LEU A 103 15.90 7.25 5.19
CA LEU A 103 15.26 7.45 6.49
C LEU A 103 14.59 6.16 6.98
N GLU A 104 14.58 5.96 8.29
CA GLU A 104 13.89 4.85 8.94
C GLU A 104 12.37 5.10 9.00
N GLU A 105 11.98 6.36 9.16
CA GLU A 105 10.59 6.78 9.25
C GLU A 105 9.85 6.62 7.91
N ALA A 106 8.55 6.36 7.99
CA ALA A 106 7.69 6.29 6.82
C ALA A 106 7.22 7.67 6.30
N SER A 107 7.49 8.76 7.02
CA SER A 107 7.27 10.13 6.56
C SER A 107 8.26 11.10 7.22
N ASP A 108 8.52 12.22 6.56
CA ASP A 108 9.44 13.26 7.08
C ASP A 108 8.73 14.61 7.21
N ASP A 109 8.42 15.31 6.13
CA ASP A 109 7.95 16.70 6.16
C ASP A 109 6.47 16.89 5.76
N VAL A 110 5.78 15.78 5.54
CA VAL A 110 4.43 15.77 5.00
C VAL A 110 3.41 16.22 6.05
N ASP A 111 2.53 17.13 5.64
CA ASP A 111 1.46 17.65 6.48
C ASP A 111 0.10 17.11 6.00
N PRO A 112 -0.57 16.24 6.79
CA PRO A 112 -1.87 15.70 6.43
C PRO A 112 -3.00 16.74 6.43
N ALA A 113 -2.80 17.92 7.02
CA ALA A 113 -3.78 19.00 7.00
C ALA A 113 -3.77 19.78 5.66
N VAL A 114 -2.71 19.67 4.86
CA VAL A 114 -2.62 20.35 3.57
C VAL A 114 -3.32 19.51 2.49
N ALA A 115 -4.47 19.99 2.02
CA ALA A 115 -5.19 19.38 0.92
C ALA A 115 -4.46 19.58 -0.41
N GLY A 116 -4.31 18.52 -1.20
CA GLY A 116 -3.88 18.61 -2.60
C GLY A 116 -3.41 17.26 -3.15
N PRO A 117 -3.59 16.97 -4.45
CA PRO A 117 -3.00 15.79 -5.05
C PRO A 117 -1.48 16.02 -5.16
N SER A 118 -0.66 15.18 -4.52
CA SER A 118 0.76 15.18 -4.87
C SER A 118 1.32 13.77 -5.04
N PRO A 119 1.74 13.41 -6.27
CA PRO A 119 2.68 12.32 -6.51
C PRO A 119 4.00 12.45 -5.73
N ALA A 120 4.29 13.65 -5.19
CA ALA A 120 5.55 14.03 -4.54
C ALA A 120 5.53 13.95 -3.02
N TRP A 121 4.50 13.38 -2.38
CA TRP A 121 4.58 13.15 -0.93
C TRP A 121 5.74 12.18 -0.63
N GLY A 122 6.72 12.68 0.14
CA GLY A 122 7.83 11.90 0.70
C GLY A 122 7.34 10.99 1.82
N THR A 123 6.48 10.03 1.47
CA THR A 123 6.05 8.95 2.36
C THR A 123 6.53 7.61 1.82
N ALA A 124 6.72 6.61 2.68
CA ALA A 124 7.12 5.27 2.32
C ALA A 124 6.17 4.22 2.92
N GLY A 125 5.92 3.16 2.18
CA GLY A 125 5.04 2.07 2.54
C GLY A 125 5.57 0.71 2.09
N VAL A 126 4.82 -0.32 2.45
CA VAL A 126 4.96 -1.68 1.90
C VAL A 126 3.71 -1.98 1.09
N ARG A 127 3.91 -2.38 -0.17
CA ARG A 127 2.85 -2.78 -1.09
C ARG A 127 2.90 -4.27 -1.33
N VAL A 128 1.73 -4.90 -1.28
CA VAL A 128 1.55 -6.33 -1.50
C VAL A 128 0.68 -6.51 -2.74
N ALA A 129 1.18 -7.26 -3.71
CA ALA A 129 0.46 -7.59 -4.94
C ALA A 129 0.09 -9.08 -4.91
N LEU A 130 -1.19 -9.39 -5.02
CA LEU A 130 -1.73 -10.75 -4.99
C LEU A 130 -2.61 -10.97 -6.22
N GLU A 131 -2.81 -12.21 -6.65
CA GLU A 131 -3.78 -12.46 -7.72
C GLU A 131 -5.17 -11.92 -7.38
N ALA A 132 -5.88 -11.48 -8.42
CA ALA A 132 -7.18 -10.85 -8.25
C ALA A 132 -8.25 -11.84 -7.77
N GLY A 133 -8.08 -13.14 -8.08
CA GLY A 133 -9.11 -14.16 -7.94
C GLY A 133 -9.70 -14.57 -9.29
N LEU A 134 -10.64 -15.51 -9.25
CA LEU A 134 -11.39 -15.98 -10.43
C LEU A 134 -12.59 -15.06 -10.71
N ASP A 135 -13.06 -14.97 -11.96
CA ASP A 135 -14.28 -14.22 -12.27
C ASP A 135 -15.54 -14.90 -11.68
N GLU A 136 -15.46 -16.21 -11.43
CA GLU A 136 -16.52 -16.99 -10.80
C GLU A 136 -16.76 -16.60 -9.34
N ASP A 137 -18.00 -16.77 -8.90
CA ASP A 137 -18.34 -16.63 -7.49
C ASP A 137 -17.72 -17.76 -6.65
N GLY A 138 -17.35 -17.47 -5.41
CA GLY A 138 -16.77 -18.46 -4.51
C GLY A 138 -15.72 -17.88 -3.57
N LEU A 139 -15.04 -18.77 -2.83
CA LEU A 139 -14.05 -18.36 -1.83
C LEU A 139 -12.83 -17.66 -2.44
N LEU A 140 -12.47 -17.99 -3.68
CA LEU A 140 -11.37 -17.39 -4.44
C LEU A 140 -11.86 -16.38 -5.49
N GLY A 141 -13.15 -16.03 -5.48
CA GLY A 141 -13.76 -15.14 -6.47
C GLY A 141 -13.30 -13.69 -6.32
N LEU A 142 -13.17 -13.00 -7.44
CA LEU A 142 -12.71 -11.62 -7.56
C LEU A 142 -13.54 -10.67 -6.69
N ARG A 143 -14.88 -10.77 -6.77
CA ARG A 143 -15.80 -9.93 -5.99
C ARG A 143 -15.56 -10.04 -4.49
N ARG A 144 -15.39 -11.27 -3.99
CA ARG A 144 -15.14 -11.54 -2.58
C ARG A 144 -13.78 -11.00 -2.13
N ARG A 145 -12.73 -11.23 -2.92
CA ARG A 145 -11.37 -10.75 -2.63
C ARG A 145 -11.27 -9.23 -2.64
N TRP A 146 -11.94 -8.58 -3.61
CA TRP A 146 -12.03 -7.11 -3.67
C TRP A 146 -12.75 -6.52 -2.45
N ALA A 147 -13.88 -7.11 -2.05
CA ALA A 147 -14.61 -6.69 -0.86
C ALA A 147 -13.79 -6.90 0.43
N LEU A 148 -13.14 -8.06 0.57
CA LEU A 148 -12.28 -8.36 1.71
C LEU A 148 -11.07 -7.40 1.77
N ALA A 149 -10.44 -7.07 0.64
CA ALA A 149 -9.36 -6.10 0.60
C ALA A 149 -9.77 -4.72 1.13
N HIS A 150 -10.97 -4.25 0.75
CA HIS A 150 -11.51 -2.98 1.24
C HIS A 150 -11.91 -3.05 2.72
N ALA A 151 -12.45 -4.17 3.18
CA ALA A 151 -12.80 -4.39 4.58
C ALA A 151 -11.55 -4.44 5.49
N LEU A 152 -10.47 -5.08 5.02
CA LEU A 152 -9.20 -5.16 5.73
C LEU A 152 -8.39 -3.86 5.69
N ALA A 153 -8.56 -3.02 4.67
CA ALA A 153 -7.70 -1.86 4.46
C ALA A 153 -7.58 -0.95 5.70
N PRO A 154 -8.66 -0.55 6.40
CA PRO A 154 -8.56 0.24 7.62
C PRO A 154 -7.86 -0.51 8.77
N VAL A 155 -8.10 -1.82 8.92
CA VAL A 155 -7.49 -2.65 9.97
C VAL A 155 -5.98 -2.74 9.79
N LEU A 156 -5.55 -3.04 8.57
CA LEU A 156 -4.13 -3.15 8.24
C LEU A 156 -3.43 -1.78 8.29
N ALA A 157 -4.09 -0.70 7.83
CA ALA A 157 -3.57 0.66 7.97
C ALA A 157 -3.35 1.05 9.44
N ALA A 158 -4.30 0.72 10.31
CA ALA A 158 -4.21 1.01 11.73
C ALA A 158 -3.12 0.18 12.43
N ALA A 159 -3.04 -1.13 12.13
CA ALA A 159 -2.06 -2.03 12.73
C ALA A 159 -0.62 -1.72 12.30
N PHE A 160 -0.42 -1.30 11.05
CA PHE A 160 0.90 -1.01 10.48
C PHE A 160 1.22 0.48 10.39
N ALA A 161 0.49 1.34 11.10
CA ALA A 161 0.79 2.77 11.16
C ALA A 161 2.19 3.03 11.74
N ASN A 162 3.01 3.81 11.03
CA ASN A 162 4.41 4.09 11.40
C ASN A 162 4.92 5.44 10.85
N SER A 163 4.02 6.41 10.69
CA SER A 163 4.37 7.75 10.19
C SER A 163 3.75 8.88 11.03
N PRO A 164 4.02 8.98 12.35
CA PRO A 164 3.33 9.93 13.21
C PRO A 164 4.01 11.31 13.31
N LEU A 165 5.19 11.47 12.72
CA LEU A 165 6.01 12.67 12.85
C LEU A 165 6.02 13.51 11.57
N ARG A 166 6.11 14.82 11.76
CA ARG A 166 6.47 15.80 10.76
C ARG A 166 7.65 16.63 11.25
N ARG A 167 8.79 16.56 10.57
CA ARG A 167 10.05 17.23 10.95
C ARG A 167 10.39 16.97 12.43
N GLY A 168 10.30 15.70 12.84
CA GLY A 168 10.54 15.25 14.21
C GLY A 168 9.43 15.57 15.22
N ARG A 169 8.35 16.27 14.84
CA ARG A 169 7.26 16.64 15.77
C ARG A 169 6.00 15.80 15.55
N PRO A 170 5.31 15.35 16.61
CA PRO A 170 4.03 14.67 16.48
C PRO A 170 2.99 15.51 15.72
N THR A 171 2.25 14.87 14.81
CA THR A 171 1.20 15.52 14.01
C THR A 171 -0.21 15.31 14.56
N GLY A 172 -0.37 14.45 15.56
CA GLY A 172 -1.67 13.96 16.01
C GLY A 172 -2.23 12.79 15.18
N TRP A 173 -1.49 12.33 14.17
CA TRP A 173 -1.83 11.13 13.39
C TRP A 173 -0.88 9.98 13.74
N ARG A 174 -1.36 8.74 13.70
CA ARG A 174 -0.48 7.55 13.73
C ARG A 174 0.13 7.26 12.36
N SER A 175 -0.61 7.58 11.29
CA SER A 175 -0.14 7.50 9.91
C SER A 175 -0.45 8.76 9.13
N ASN A 176 0.53 9.67 9.03
CA ASN A 176 0.48 10.79 8.09
C ASN A 176 0.29 10.29 6.65
N ARG A 177 0.91 9.16 6.31
CA ARG A 177 0.80 8.55 4.97
C ARG A 177 -0.63 8.22 4.59
N GLN A 178 -1.39 7.56 5.48
CA GLN A 178 -2.78 7.18 5.19
C GLN A 178 -3.76 8.36 5.33
N ALA A 179 -3.46 9.35 6.17
CA ALA A 179 -4.28 10.54 6.36
C ALA A 179 -4.44 11.38 5.07
N LEU A 180 -3.40 11.38 4.22
CA LEU A 180 -3.38 12.04 2.91
C LEU A 180 -4.23 11.34 1.84
N ARG A 181 -4.66 10.11 2.13
CA ARG A 181 -5.32 9.23 1.17
C ARG A 181 -6.79 9.09 1.51
N ARG A 182 -7.53 8.53 0.56
CA ARG A 182 -8.95 8.23 0.73
C ARG A 182 -9.16 6.78 0.29
N LEU A 183 -9.84 6.03 1.14
CA LEU A 183 -10.42 4.75 0.76
C LEU A 183 -11.85 5.02 0.27
N ARG A 184 -12.12 4.76 -1.01
CA ARG A 184 -13.48 4.89 -1.55
C ARG A 184 -14.33 3.71 -1.07
N PRO A 185 -15.65 3.90 -0.90
CA PRO A 185 -16.57 2.78 -0.65
C PRO A 185 -16.43 1.73 -1.76
N CYS A 186 -16.40 0.47 -1.36
CA CYS A 186 -16.48 -0.68 -2.25
C CYS A 186 -17.94 -0.95 -2.60
N THR A 187 -18.25 -1.19 -3.88
CA THR A 187 -19.56 -1.70 -4.31
C THR A 187 -19.46 -3.20 -4.64
N ALA A 188 -20.51 -3.77 -5.24
CA ALA A 188 -20.53 -5.18 -5.63
C ALA A 188 -19.75 -5.47 -6.93
N ASP A 189 -19.37 -4.44 -7.70
CA ASP A 189 -18.66 -4.59 -8.97
C ASP A 189 -17.23 -4.00 -8.90
N PRO A 190 -16.20 -4.86 -8.78
CA PRO A 190 -14.81 -4.43 -8.70
C PRO A 190 -14.32 -3.63 -9.91
N ARG A 191 -14.80 -3.93 -11.13
CA ARG A 191 -14.37 -3.23 -12.35
C ARG A 191 -15.02 -1.86 -12.45
N ALA A 192 -16.29 -1.74 -12.03
CA ALA A 192 -16.96 -0.47 -11.94
C ALA A 192 -16.34 0.43 -10.85
N ASP A 193 -16.04 -0.12 -9.67
CA ASP A 193 -15.36 0.59 -8.57
C ASP A 193 -14.03 1.18 -9.03
N TRP A 194 -13.17 0.33 -9.63
CA TRP A 194 -11.87 0.75 -10.11
C TRP A 194 -11.98 1.81 -11.21
N THR A 195 -12.89 1.60 -12.17
CA THR A 195 -13.12 2.56 -13.25
C THR A 195 -13.58 3.91 -12.73
N ALA A 196 -14.57 3.94 -11.84
CA ALA A 196 -15.05 5.17 -11.23
C ALA A 196 -13.93 5.90 -10.48
N LEU A 197 -13.15 5.17 -9.67
CA LEU A 197 -12.01 5.73 -8.95
C LEU A 197 -10.98 6.38 -9.89
N VAL A 198 -10.57 5.68 -10.94
CA VAL A 198 -9.56 6.17 -11.90
C VAL A 198 -10.08 7.36 -12.69
N MET A 199 -11.33 7.31 -13.16
CA MET A 199 -11.94 8.38 -13.95
C MET A 199 -12.12 9.66 -13.12
N ASP A 200 -12.44 9.53 -11.83
CA ASP A 200 -12.63 10.67 -10.94
C ASP A 200 -11.34 11.15 -10.25
N ALA A 201 -10.23 10.44 -10.42
CA ALA A 201 -8.94 10.87 -9.90
C ALA A 201 -8.42 12.10 -10.68
N GLN A 202 -7.79 13.03 -9.96
CA GLN A 202 -7.15 14.19 -10.57
C GLN A 202 -5.94 13.79 -11.41
N VAL A 203 -5.82 14.36 -12.60
CA VAL A 203 -4.67 14.21 -13.48
C VAL A 203 -3.60 15.19 -13.00
N ALA A 204 -2.41 14.66 -12.71
CA ALA A 204 -1.29 15.43 -12.16
C ALA A 204 -1.02 16.73 -12.96
N ALA A 205 -0.81 17.84 -12.25
CA ALA A 205 -0.51 19.17 -12.79
C ALA A 205 -1.58 19.79 -13.72
N THR A 206 -2.80 19.23 -13.80
CA THR A 206 -3.87 19.78 -14.66
C THR A 206 -5.06 20.37 -13.90
N GLY A 207 -5.21 20.07 -12.61
CA GLY A 207 -6.36 20.50 -11.79
C GLY A 207 -7.71 19.85 -12.14
N ARG A 208 -7.78 19.01 -13.19
CA ARG A 208 -9.00 18.31 -13.65
C ARG A 208 -8.93 16.81 -13.40
N THR A 209 -10.09 16.16 -13.32
CA THR A 209 -10.18 14.69 -13.30
C THR A 209 -9.95 14.10 -14.69
N LEU A 210 -9.62 12.81 -14.77
CA LEU A 210 -9.52 12.13 -16.07
C LEU A 210 -10.85 12.20 -16.82
N ARG A 211 -11.98 12.04 -16.12
CA ARG A 211 -13.33 12.20 -16.68
C ARG A 211 -13.51 13.55 -17.35
N GLN A 212 -13.20 14.64 -16.64
CA GLN A 212 -13.24 15.99 -17.20
C GLN A 212 -12.29 16.15 -18.40
N TRP A 213 -11.10 15.55 -18.36
CA TRP A 213 -10.15 15.59 -19.47
C TRP A 213 -10.69 14.87 -20.71
N THR A 214 -11.29 13.68 -20.57
CA THR A 214 -11.88 12.95 -21.71
C THR A 214 -13.06 13.67 -22.36
N ARG A 215 -13.77 14.51 -21.60
CA ARG A 215 -14.87 15.37 -22.10
C ARG A 215 -14.40 16.65 -22.80
N SER A 216 -13.10 16.96 -22.79
CA SER A 216 -12.54 18.12 -23.50
C SER A 216 -12.59 17.94 -25.02
N GLY A 217 -12.36 19.06 -25.74
CA GLY A 217 -12.39 19.09 -27.21
C GLY A 217 -11.34 18.17 -27.84
N PRO A 218 -11.53 17.70 -29.09
CA PRO A 218 -10.70 16.67 -29.72
C PRO A 218 -9.19 16.97 -29.73
N ALA A 219 -8.81 18.25 -29.80
CA ALA A 219 -7.41 18.70 -29.80
C ALA A 219 -6.71 18.56 -28.44
N VAL A 220 -7.46 18.50 -27.33
CA VAL A 220 -6.92 18.53 -25.95
C VAL A 220 -7.15 17.20 -25.22
N ARG A 221 -8.08 16.37 -25.69
CA ARG A 221 -8.46 15.07 -25.12
C ARG A 221 -7.26 14.10 -24.99
N PRO A 222 -7.18 13.28 -23.93
CA PRO A 222 -6.04 12.40 -23.70
C PRO A 222 -5.94 11.28 -24.75
N GLY A 223 -4.73 10.83 -25.02
CA GLY A 223 -4.48 9.57 -25.73
C GLY A 223 -4.26 8.38 -24.79
N ILE A 224 -3.97 7.21 -25.37
CA ILE A 224 -3.66 5.98 -24.61
C ILE A 224 -2.40 6.15 -23.74
N ALA A 225 -1.38 6.85 -24.23
CA ALA A 225 -0.16 7.11 -23.46
C ALA A 225 -0.46 7.95 -22.21
N ASP A 226 -1.39 8.89 -22.31
CA ASP A 226 -1.83 9.71 -21.18
C ASP A 226 -2.63 8.91 -20.16
N LEU A 227 -3.56 8.07 -20.62
CA LEU A 227 -4.29 7.13 -19.76
C LEU A 227 -3.32 6.20 -19.02
N THR A 228 -2.31 5.67 -19.72
CA THR A 228 -1.28 4.79 -19.14
C THR A 228 -0.49 5.52 -18.06
N ARG A 229 -0.10 6.78 -18.30
CA ARG A 229 0.59 7.62 -17.32
C ARG A 229 -0.30 7.93 -16.13
N HIS A 230 -1.56 8.30 -16.37
CA HIS A 230 -2.56 8.57 -15.33
C HIS A 230 -2.76 7.36 -14.43
N LEU A 231 -3.00 6.18 -15.01
CA LEU A 231 -3.13 4.94 -14.27
C LEU A 231 -1.95 4.72 -13.32
N ARG A 232 -0.70 4.89 -13.76
CA ARG A 232 0.49 4.73 -12.90
C ARG A 232 0.53 5.72 -11.71
N GLY A 233 -0.05 6.91 -11.88
CA GLY A 233 -0.12 7.93 -10.83
C GLY A 233 -1.22 7.71 -9.79
N VAL A 234 -2.32 7.03 -10.15
CA VAL A 234 -3.45 6.76 -9.25
C VAL A 234 -3.06 5.70 -8.22
N ARG A 235 -2.86 6.11 -6.96
CA ARG A 235 -2.34 5.23 -5.88
C ARG A 235 -3.28 5.15 -4.66
N PRO A 236 -4.54 4.66 -4.83
CA PRO A 236 -5.42 4.42 -3.70
C PRO A 236 -4.89 3.28 -2.81
N PRO A 237 -5.42 3.13 -1.59
CA PRO A 237 -4.96 2.07 -0.68
C PRO A 237 -5.22 0.64 -1.19
N VAL A 238 -6.24 0.45 -2.02
CA VAL A 238 -6.53 -0.81 -2.73
C VAL A 238 -6.69 -0.49 -4.22
N ALA A 239 -5.96 -1.19 -5.09
CA ALA A 239 -5.93 -0.90 -6.52
C ALA A 239 -6.03 -2.15 -7.39
N ALA A 240 -6.56 -1.97 -8.60
CA ALA A 240 -6.61 -2.99 -9.65
C ALA A 240 -5.49 -2.74 -10.68
N ARG A 241 -4.53 -3.67 -10.76
CA ARG A 241 -3.29 -3.54 -11.56
C ARG A 241 -3.06 -4.73 -12.48
N ARG A 242 -4.14 -5.32 -12.98
CA ARG A 242 -4.26 -6.72 -13.43
C ARG A 242 -4.21 -7.75 -12.30
N HIS A 243 -3.75 -7.34 -11.14
CA HIS A 243 -3.74 -8.07 -9.88
C HIS A 243 -4.36 -7.17 -8.81
N LEU A 244 -4.57 -7.71 -7.62
CA LEU A 244 -5.01 -6.95 -6.45
C LEU A 244 -3.76 -6.35 -5.76
N GLU A 245 -3.65 -5.02 -5.75
CA GLU A 245 -2.56 -4.32 -5.06
C GLU A 245 -3.09 -3.70 -3.76
N ILE A 246 -2.49 -4.10 -2.63
CA ILE A 246 -2.79 -3.61 -1.29
C ILE A 246 -1.63 -2.72 -0.83
N ASP A 247 -1.94 -1.44 -0.64
CA ASP A 247 -0.98 -0.40 -0.26
C ASP A 247 -1.47 0.35 0.99
N VAL A 248 -1.56 -0.35 2.11
CA VAL A 248 -2.15 0.18 3.36
C VAL A 248 -1.13 0.27 4.50
N ALA A 249 -0.01 -0.45 4.40
CA ALA A 249 1.02 -0.45 5.43
C ALA A 249 2.02 0.70 5.22
N ASP A 250 2.37 1.39 6.30
CA ASP A 250 3.52 2.28 6.30
C ASP A 250 4.80 1.45 6.27
N ARG A 251 5.93 2.06 5.89
CA ARG A 251 7.21 1.39 5.96
C ARG A 251 7.49 0.98 7.40
N GLN A 252 7.82 -0.29 7.60
CA GLN A 252 8.11 -0.86 8.91
C GLN A 252 9.62 -0.78 9.21
N PRO A 253 10.03 -0.64 10.49
CA PRO A 253 11.44 -0.55 10.85
C PRO A 253 12.19 -1.85 10.59
N GLY A 254 13.46 -1.74 10.20
CA GLY A 254 14.36 -2.87 9.96
C GLY A 254 13.74 -3.94 9.05
N ALA A 255 13.77 -5.20 9.49
CA ALA A 255 13.20 -6.34 8.77
C ALA A 255 11.68 -6.49 8.95
N GLY A 256 11.00 -5.53 9.59
CA GLY A 256 9.57 -5.57 9.89
C GLY A 256 8.67 -5.53 8.66
N TRP A 257 9.18 -5.13 7.49
CA TRP A 257 8.42 -5.10 6.23
C TRP A 257 7.87 -6.47 5.82
N ARG A 258 8.45 -7.57 6.32
CA ARG A 258 8.01 -8.95 6.09
C ARG A 258 6.63 -9.23 6.69
N ILE A 259 6.29 -8.56 7.79
CA ILE A 259 5.07 -8.81 8.56
C ILE A 259 3.81 -8.36 7.79
N PRO A 260 3.71 -7.11 7.25
CA PRO A 260 2.56 -6.72 6.45
C PRO A 260 2.42 -7.57 5.18
N VAL A 261 3.52 -8.07 4.59
CA VAL A 261 3.46 -9.02 3.45
C VAL A 261 2.80 -10.32 3.89
N ALA A 262 3.31 -10.95 4.96
CA ALA A 262 2.84 -12.23 5.44
C ALA A 262 1.36 -12.17 5.87
N VAL A 263 0.98 -11.17 6.68
CA VAL A 263 -0.39 -11.01 7.20
C VAL A 263 -1.37 -10.72 6.06
N THR A 264 -1.03 -9.83 5.14
CA THR A 264 -1.93 -9.47 4.02
C THR A 264 -2.15 -10.67 3.09
N ALA A 265 -1.09 -11.37 2.70
CA ALA A 265 -1.20 -12.57 1.87
C ALA A 265 -1.99 -13.68 2.58
N ALA A 266 -1.68 -13.95 3.85
CA ALA A 266 -2.39 -14.98 4.62
C ALA A 266 -3.90 -14.71 4.75
N LEU A 267 -4.30 -13.46 4.97
CA LEU A 267 -5.71 -13.08 5.12
C LEU A 267 -6.48 -13.12 3.80
N LEU A 268 -5.84 -12.80 2.67
CA LEU A 268 -6.51 -12.77 1.37
C LEU A 268 -6.50 -14.14 0.68
N ASP A 269 -5.40 -14.89 0.76
CA ASP A 269 -5.18 -16.10 -0.06
C ASP A 269 -5.61 -17.40 0.62
N ASP A 270 -5.63 -17.49 1.96
CA ASP A 270 -6.16 -18.65 2.67
C ASP A 270 -7.68 -18.52 2.86
N PRO A 271 -8.51 -19.42 2.30
CA PRO A 271 -9.96 -19.29 2.37
C PRO A 271 -10.53 -19.25 3.80
N ARG A 272 -9.89 -19.93 4.77
CA ARG A 272 -10.36 -19.96 6.16
C ARG A 272 -10.09 -18.62 6.85
N ALA A 273 -8.88 -18.09 6.72
CA ALA A 273 -8.52 -16.78 7.24
C ALA A 273 -9.34 -15.67 6.58
N ALA A 274 -9.60 -15.77 5.28
CA ALA A 274 -10.46 -14.82 4.56
C ALA A 274 -11.89 -14.76 5.11
N VAL A 275 -12.49 -15.92 5.44
CA VAL A 275 -13.80 -15.98 6.10
C VAL A 275 -13.75 -15.35 7.49
N GLN A 276 -12.76 -15.72 8.32
CA GLN A 276 -12.61 -15.18 9.66
C GLN A 276 -12.40 -13.66 9.63
N ALA A 277 -11.61 -13.14 8.69
CA ALA A 277 -11.35 -11.72 8.51
C ALA A 277 -12.60 -10.94 8.06
N LEU A 278 -13.39 -11.49 7.13
CA LEU A 278 -14.69 -10.88 6.76
C LEU A 278 -15.60 -10.78 7.98
N THR A 279 -15.74 -11.84 8.77
CA THR A 279 -16.56 -11.81 9.99
C THR A 279 -16.04 -10.80 11.00
N ALA A 280 -14.72 -10.74 11.20
CA ALA A 280 -14.09 -9.79 12.14
C ALA A 280 -14.26 -8.32 11.73
N THR A 281 -14.40 -8.06 10.42
CA THR A 281 -14.53 -6.70 9.88
C THR A 281 -15.97 -6.27 9.65
N GLU A 282 -16.95 -7.18 9.73
CA GLU A 282 -18.37 -6.86 9.56
C GLU A 282 -18.86 -5.70 10.46
N PRO A 283 -18.51 -5.65 11.78
CA PRO A 283 -18.93 -4.55 12.65
C PRO A 283 -18.38 -3.17 12.23
N LEU A 284 -17.33 -3.13 11.40
CA LEU A 284 -16.70 -1.89 10.98
C LEU A 284 -17.46 -1.20 9.83
N ARG A 285 -18.30 -1.91 9.09
CA ARG A 285 -18.95 -1.41 7.86
C ARG A 285 -19.82 -0.18 8.09
N THR A 286 -20.42 -0.05 9.27
CA THR A 286 -21.32 1.04 9.63
C THR A 286 -20.63 2.17 10.38
N ILE A 287 -19.31 2.04 10.62
CA ILE A 287 -18.55 3.03 11.39
C ILE A 287 -18.22 4.23 10.50
N PRO A 288 -18.70 5.45 10.85
CA PRO A 288 -18.41 6.64 10.06
C PRO A 288 -16.93 7.02 10.16
N GLY A 289 -16.36 7.52 9.05
CA GLY A 289 -14.99 8.02 9.02
C GLY A 289 -13.91 6.98 9.32
N LEU A 290 -14.21 5.69 9.17
CA LEU A 290 -13.31 4.58 9.59
C LEU A 290 -11.88 4.70 9.05
N TRP A 291 -11.71 5.13 7.79
CA TRP A 291 -10.36 5.32 7.20
C TRP A 291 -9.57 6.43 7.90
N GLU A 292 -10.23 7.54 8.24
CA GLU A 292 -9.63 8.65 8.94
C GLU A 292 -9.26 8.25 10.37
N ARG A 293 -10.14 7.53 11.06
CA ARG A 293 -9.88 6.96 12.39
C ARG A 293 -8.69 6.00 12.38
N ALA A 294 -8.62 5.11 11.38
CA ALA A 294 -7.48 4.21 11.21
C ALA A 294 -6.16 4.96 11.05
N ALA A 295 -6.14 6.03 10.26
CA ALA A 295 -4.94 6.86 10.08
C ALA A 295 -4.60 7.70 11.33
N ARG A 296 -5.61 8.23 12.03
CA ARG A 296 -5.44 9.12 13.18
C ARG A 296 -5.08 8.36 14.44
N ASP A 297 -5.92 7.40 14.81
CA ASP A 297 -5.94 6.74 16.12
C ASP A 297 -5.20 5.39 16.09
N GLY A 298 -4.99 4.81 14.90
CA GLY A 298 -4.39 3.48 14.76
C GLY A 298 -5.21 2.44 15.54
N LEU A 299 -4.53 1.55 16.27
CA LEU A 299 -5.19 0.55 17.13
C LEU A 299 -5.61 1.09 18.51
N SER A 300 -5.46 2.39 18.78
CA SER A 300 -6.09 3.00 19.95
C SER A 300 -7.63 3.08 19.78
N ASP A 301 -8.10 3.00 18.54
CA ASP A 301 -9.52 2.83 18.22
C ASP A 301 -10.01 1.43 18.63
N PRO A 302 -10.97 1.32 19.56
CA PRO A 302 -11.39 0.04 20.10
C PRO A 302 -12.05 -0.89 19.06
N HIS A 303 -12.72 -0.34 18.05
CA HIS A 303 -13.35 -1.14 17.00
C HIS A 303 -12.29 -1.75 16.08
N LEU A 304 -11.31 -0.95 15.66
CA LEU A 304 -10.19 -1.42 14.85
C LEU A 304 -9.31 -2.39 15.64
N ALA A 305 -9.06 -2.14 16.92
CA ALA A 305 -8.31 -3.04 17.80
C ALA A 305 -8.96 -4.43 17.91
N ALA A 306 -10.28 -4.48 18.11
CA ALA A 306 -11.03 -5.74 18.20
C ALA A 306 -10.94 -6.54 16.89
N ALA A 307 -11.19 -5.88 15.75
CA ALA A 307 -11.08 -6.52 14.44
C ALA A 307 -9.64 -6.97 14.13
N ALA A 308 -8.64 -6.15 14.47
CA ALA A 308 -7.23 -6.48 14.26
C ALA A 308 -6.82 -7.73 15.04
N LYS A 309 -7.21 -7.87 16.31
CA LYS A 309 -6.91 -9.08 17.11
C LYS A 309 -7.39 -10.35 16.40
N LEU A 310 -8.65 -10.37 15.97
CA LEU A 310 -9.22 -11.52 15.27
C LEU A 310 -8.55 -11.78 13.91
N CYS A 311 -8.28 -10.73 13.13
CA CYS A 311 -7.61 -10.86 11.83
C CYS A 311 -6.17 -11.38 11.98
N PHE A 312 -5.41 -10.89 12.94
CA PHE A 312 -4.02 -11.31 13.13
C PHE A 312 -3.90 -12.73 13.70
N LEU A 313 -4.85 -13.16 14.55
CA LEU A 313 -4.94 -14.57 14.96
C LEU A 313 -5.24 -15.49 13.76
N ALA A 314 -6.23 -15.13 12.95
CA ALA A 314 -6.55 -15.85 11.72
C ALA A 314 -5.37 -15.93 10.74
N ALA A 315 -4.63 -14.82 10.60
CA ALA A 315 -3.42 -14.77 9.80
C ALA A 315 -2.33 -15.70 10.36
N TYR A 316 -2.08 -15.69 11.66
CA TYR A 316 -1.08 -16.55 12.29
C TYR A 316 -1.40 -18.04 12.10
N GLU A 317 -2.65 -18.44 12.33
CA GLU A 317 -3.11 -19.82 12.09
C GLU A 317 -2.95 -20.24 10.62
N SER A 318 -3.22 -19.32 9.69
CA SER A 318 -3.02 -19.53 8.25
C SER A 318 -1.55 -19.74 7.90
N LEU A 319 -0.65 -18.90 8.42
CA LEU A 319 0.80 -19.05 8.21
C LEU A 319 1.29 -20.41 8.73
N ALA A 320 0.78 -20.89 9.86
CA ALA A 320 1.11 -22.22 10.38
C ALA A 320 0.62 -23.34 9.46
N ARG A 321 -0.62 -23.27 8.94
CA ARG A 321 -1.16 -24.25 7.98
C ARG A 321 -0.40 -24.28 6.65
N GLN A 322 0.01 -23.13 6.16
CA GLN A 322 0.74 -22.98 4.90
C GLN A 322 2.21 -23.43 5.00
N GLY A 323 2.67 -23.83 6.20
CA GLY A 323 4.06 -24.26 6.40
C GLY A 323 5.07 -23.12 6.30
N VAL A 324 4.64 -21.87 6.52
CA VAL A 324 5.52 -20.71 6.49
C VAL A 324 6.64 -20.87 7.53
N SER A 325 7.84 -20.43 7.16
CA SER A 325 9.05 -20.53 7.98
C SER A 325 8.82 -20.13 9.44
N ARG A 326 9.45 -20.87 10.36
CA ARG A 326 9.32 -20.61 11.80
C ARG A 326 9.79 -19.19 12.16
N ASP A 327 10.90 -18.73 11.60
CA ASP A 327 11.41 -17.37 11.81
C ASP A 327 10.34 -16.31 11.54
N LEU A 328 9.65 -16.42 10.40
CA LEU A 328 8.63 -15.46 10.03
C LEU A 328 7.39 -15.57 10.92
N ARG A 329 6.97 -16.78 11.30
CA ARG A 329 5.86 -16.97 12.24
C ARG A 329 6.19 -16.38 13.61
N ASP A 330 7.40 -16.60 14.13
CA ASP A 330 7.85 -16.06 15.41
C ASP A 330 7.92 -14.51 15.35
N ALA A 331 8.37 -13.94 14.22
CA ALA A 331 8.35 -12.49 14.00
C ALA A 331 6.92 -11.91 13.97
N VAL A 332 5.96 -12.60 13.34
CA VAL A 332 4.54 -12.21 13.33
C VAL A 332 3.95 -12.30 14.74
N ALA A 333 4.22 -13.37 15.49
CA ALA A 333 3.76 -13.53 16.87
C ALA A 333 4.28 -12.41 17.78
N ALA A 334 5.58 -12.09 17.70
CA ALA A 334 6.18 -11.01 18.45
C ALA A 334 5.54 -9.64 18.12
N PHE A 335 5.20 -9.40 16.85
CA PHE A 335 4.47 -8.19 16.44
C PHE A 335 3.06 -8.15 17.04
N VAL A 336 2.33 -9.27 17.00
CA VAL A 336 0.99 -9.38 17.57
C VAL A 336 0.99 -9.10 19.07
N GLU A 337 1.92 -9.70 19.82
CA GLU A 337 2.05 -9.52 21.26
C GLU A 337 2.44 -8.09 21.66
N ARG A 338 3.40 -7.51 20.92
CA ARG A 338 3.90 -6.16 21.19
C ARG A 338 2.86 -5.08 20.88
N TYR A 339 2.12 -5.23 19.78
CA TYR A 339 1.27 -4.19 19.24
C TYR A 339 -0.21 -4.55 19.28
N VAL A 340 -0.64 -5.54 18.48
CA VAL A 340 -2.05 -5.81 18.21
C VAL A 340 -2.83 -6.17 19.48
N MET A 341 -2.28 -7.06 20.33
CA MET A 341 -2.95 -7.47 21.57
C MET A 341 -3.10 -6.33 22.57
N ARG A 342 -2.21 -5.34 22.50
CA ARG A 342 -2.18 -4.17 23.38
C ARG A 342 -2.93 -2.96 22.82
N GLY A 343 -3.57 -3.07 21.64
CA GLY A 343 -4.21 -1.92 20.99
C GLY A 343 -3.19 -0.85 20.58
N ARG A 344 -1.97 -1.27 20.24
CA ARG A 344 -0.85 -0.41 19.84
C ARG A 344 -0.43 -0.68 18.41
N CYS A 345 0.35 0.22 17.85
CA CYS A 345 0.99 0.12 16.53
C CYS A 345 2.43 0.66 16.62
N PRO A 346 3.28 0.43 15.61
CA PRO A 346 4.67 0.93 15.59
C PRO A 346 4.80 2.45 15.80
N ALA A 347 3.82 3.23 15.35
CA ALA A 347 3.78 4.68 15.56
C ALA A 347 3.75 5.07 17.06
N ASP A 348 3.20 4.23 17.95
CA ASP A 348 3.22 4.49 19.39
C ASP A 348 4.66 4.51 19.93
N ASP A 349 5.50 3.57 19.49
CA ASP A 349 6.90 3.51 19.90
C ASP A 349 7.70 4.72 19.37
N VAL A 350 7.38 5.18 18.15
CA VAL A 350 7.99 6.39 17.57
C VAL A 350 7.61 7.63 18.39
N LEU A 351 6.34 7.74 18.80
CA LEU A 351 5.85 8.85 19.61
C LEU A 351 6.43 8.84 21.03
N GLU A 352 6.52 7.68 21.66
CA GLU A 352 7.18 7.52 22.97
C GLU A 352 8.63 8.00 22.91
N ARG A 353 9.39 7.61 21.86
CA ARG A 353 10.76 8.11 21.68
C ARG A 353 10.84 9.63 21.44
N ALA A 354 9.92 10.18 20.65
CA ALA A 354 9.91 11.61 20.32
C ALA A 354 9.50 12.50 21.52
N THR A 355 8.69 11.96 22.43
CA THR A 355 8.21 12.66 23.64
C THR A 355 9.04 12.38 24.89
N ALA A 356 9.92 11.39 24.86
CA ALA A 356 10.81 11.08 25.97
C ALA A 356 11.69 12.31 26.29
N PRO A 357 11.75 12.76 27.56
CA PRO A 357 12.64 13.85 27.92
C PRO A 357 14.06 13.45 27.55
N HIS A 358 14.74 14.28 26.76
CA HIS A 358 16.15 14.06 26.42
C HIS A 358 16.92 13.91 27.74
N ARG A 359 17.42 12.71 28.02
CA ARG A 359 18.41 12.54 29.09
C ARG A 359 19.67 13.23 28.58
N LEU A 360 19.88 14.44 29.10
CA LEU A 360 21.09 15.25 28.91
C LEU A 360 22.33 14.48 29.35
#